data_AF-A0A8S3GPR8-F1
#
_entry.id   AF-A0A8S3GPR8-F1
#
_cell.length_a   1.000
_cell.length_b   1.000
_cell.length_c   1.000
_cell.angle_alpha   90.00
_cell.angle_beta   90.00
_cell.angle_gamma   90.00
#
_symmetry.space_group_name_H-M   'P 1'
#
loop_
_entity.id
_entity.type
_entity.pdbx_description
1 polymer ?
#
loop_
_entity_poly.entity_id
_entity_poly.type
_entity_poly.pdbx_seq_one_letter_code
_entity_poly.pdbx_strand_id
1 'polypeptide(L)'
;VFLGQKYGYRPLPTKIEEDEFLKITSVSSSEDDKLLNQWYKLDLNNFPSLYCLQPVSSIFTNFTNRAHPRLMEEDQSQWWETMGKLNRAVRVAAAELLQQGRFTAQDNHRYNWSVTEQEVVRGILNAKDVQEHTLAFFRHIENINVSLLRHSMKFIDIAAKQVDTEAQRMLSDLRDVRVPATLPESAILRYTVQWSDDDGLNKNVHAEYLQDFIETFYRRIVELIDQGVRAQHALAAN
;
A
#
# COMPACT_ATOMS: atom_id res chain seq x y z
N VAL A 1 -6.16 4.81 -11.65
CA VAL A 1 -5.02 4.52 -10.75
C VAL A 1 -3.74 5.07 -11.34
N PHE A 2 -2.79 5.49 -10.50
CA PHE A 2 -1.41 5.83 -10.88
C PHE A 2 -0.45 4.80 -10.28
N LEU A 3 0.30 4.08 -11.10
CA LEU A 3 1.29 3.09 -10.64
C LEU A 3 2.69 3.47 -11.13
N GLY A 4 3.63 3.61 -10.19
CA GLY A 4 5.02 3.97 -10.45
C GLY A 4 6.00 2.83 -10.13
N GLN A 5 7.11 3.17 -9.46
CA GLN A 5 8.16 2.26 -8.95
C GLN A 5 8.03 1.99 -7.44
N LYS A 6 7.06 2.62 -6.78
CA LYS A 6 6.81 2.46 -5.35
C LYS A 6 5.57 1.61 -5.14
N TYR A 7 5.76 0.45 -4.52
CA TYR A 7 4.70 -0.40 -4.01
C TYR A 7 4.00 0.28 -2.84
N GLY A 8 4.78 0.94 -1.98
CA GLY A 8 4.28 1.85 -0.95
C GLY A 8 4.14 1.23 0.44
N TYR A 9 3.50 2.00 1.31
CA TYR A 9 3.34 1.64 2.72
C TYR A 9 2.46 0.40 2.90
N ARG A 10 2.97 -0.56 3.66
CA ARG A 10 2.33 -1.82 4.03
C ARG A 10 1.87 -1.70 5.49
N PRO A 11 0.61 -1.35 5.77
CA PRO A 11 0.15 -1.03 7.11
C PRO A 11 0.11 -2.24 8.04
N LEU A 12 0.31 -1.97 9.33
CA LEU A 12 0.00 -2.94 10.38
C LEU A 12 -1.51 -3.18 10.40
N PRO A 13 -2.01 -4.43 10.42
CA PRO A 13 -3.44 -4.70 10.49
C PRO A 13 -4.04 -4.13 11.78
N THR A 14 -5.10 -3.34 11.68
CA THR A 14 -5.80 -2.80 12.86
C THR A 14 -6.73 -3.82 13.50
N LYS A 15 -7.12 -4.85 12.75
CA LYS A 15 -7.98 -5.95 13.17
C LYS A 15 -7.45 -7.25 12.58
N ILE A 16 -7.48 -8.31 13.36
CA ILE A 16 -7.11 -9.67 12.97
C ILE A 16 -8.20 -10.59 13.52
N GLU A 17 -8.68 -11.54 12.74
CA GLU A 17 -9.67 -12.51 13.24
C GLU A 17 -9.07 -13.33 14.39
N GLU A 18 -9.89 -13.71 15.37
CA GLU A 18 -9.43 -14.44 16.57
C GLU A 18 -8.62 -15.69 16.23
N ASP A 19 -9.12 -16.54 15.34
CA ASP A 19 -8.43 -17.76 14.91
C ASP A 19 -7.06 -17.44 14.25
N GLU A 20 -7.00 -16.42 13.40
CA GLU A 20 -5.74 -15.98 12.78
C GLU A 20 -4.75 -15.42 13.79
N PHE A 21 -5.22 -14.61 14.73
CA PHE A 21 -4.38 -14.01 15.76
C PHE A 21 -3.75 -15.09 16.64
N LEU A 22 -4.55 -16.08 17.06
CA LEU A 22 -4.07 -17.22 17.84
C LEU A 22 -3.07 -18.09 17.06
N LYS A 23 -3.25 -18.24 15.74
CA LYS A 23 -2.26 -18.90 14.89
C LYS A 23 -0.95 -18.11 14.85
N ILE A 24 -1.02 -16.79 14.67
CA ILE A 24 0.15 -15.91 14.64
C ILE A 24 0.94 -15.98 15.95
N THR A 25 0.27 -15.85 17.10
CA THR A 25 0.94 -15.92 18.40
C THR A 25 1.54 -17.31 18.66
N SER A 26 0.89 -18.39 18.20
CA SER A 26 1.39 -19.76 18.39
C SER A 26 2.75 -20.07 17.74
N VAL A 27 3.14 -19.31 16.72
CA VAL A 27 4.44 -19.47 16.03
C VAL A 27 5.40 -18.31 16.29
N SER A 28 4.96 -17.31 17.06
CA SER A 28 5.75 -16.12 17.38
C SER A 28 6.82 -16.45 18.44
N SER A 29 7.91 -15.69 18.44
CA SER A 29 8.88 -15.73 19.53
C SER A 29 8.24 -15.29 20.85
N SER A 30 8.80 -15.69 22.00
CA SER A 30 8.29 -15.28 23.32
C SER A 30 8.24 -13.75 23.48
N GLU A 31 9.14 -13.01 22.83
CA GLU A 31 9.15 -11.54 22.84
C GLU A 31 8.04 -10.97 21.94
N ASP A 32 7.94 -11.46 20.70
CA ASP A 32 6.93 -10.99 19.75
C ASP A 32 5.51 -11.32 20.21
N ASP A 33 5.29 -12.51 20.78
CA ASP A 33 4.00 -12.94 21.36
C ASP A 33 3.53 -11.99 22.47
N LYS A 34 4.44 -11.65 23.41
CA LYS A 34 4.14 -10.67 24.47
C LYS A 34 3.79 -9.31 23.88
N LEU A 35 4.54 -8.86 22.87
CA LEU A 35 4.31 -7.58 22.22
C LEU A 35 2.94 -7.54 21.52
N LEU A 36 2.60 -8.60 20.78
CA LEU A 36 1.30 -8.73 20.11
C LEU A 36 0.15 -8.73 21.12
N ASN A 37 0.23 -9.52 22.20
CA ASN A 37 -0.81 -9.55 23.23
C ASN A 37 -0.89 -8.25 24.06
N GLN A 38 0.20 -7.50 24.16
CA GLN A 38 0.18 -6.18 24.76
C GLN A 38 -0.65 -5.20 23.94
N TRP A 39 -0.52 -5.23 22.61
CA TRP A 39 -1.08 -4.24 21.69
C TRP A 39 -2.43 -4.60 21.09
N TYR A 40 -2.72 -5.88 20.87
CA TYR A 40 -4.00 -6.35 20.36
C TYR A 40 -4.89 -6.87 21.51
N LYS A 41 -6.16 -6.45 21.51
CA LYS A 41 -7.16 -6.91 22.50
C LYS A 41 -8.34 -7.55 21.82
N LEU A 42 -8.81 -8.64 22.42
CA LEU A 42 -9.99 -9.37 21.97
C LEU A 42 -11.23 -8.48 22.11
N ASP A 43 -11.95 -8.35 21.00
CA ASP A 43 -13.25 -7.73 20.85
C ASP A 43 -14.27 -8.79 20.47
N LEU A 44 -15.08 -9.18 21.45
CA LEU A 44 -16.15 -10.16 21.32
C LEU A 44 -17.44 -9.56 20.71
N ASN A 45 -17.47 -8.26 20.41
CA ASN A 45 -18.64 -7.61 19.83
C ASN A 45 -18.79 -7.87 18.31
N ASN A 46 -17.83 -8.56 17.70
CA ASN A 46 -17.87 -8.97 16.30
C ASN A 46 -18.09 -10.48 16.19
N PHE A 47 -18.73 -10.92 15.11
CA PHE A 47 -18.87 -12.33 14.77
C PHE A 47 -18.35 -12.56 13.34
N PRO A 48 -17.20 -13.22 13.13
CA PRO A 48 -16.31 -13.80 14.16
C PRO A 48 -15.64 -12.73 15.06
N SER A 49 -15.20 -13.14 16.25
CA SER A 49 -14.47 -12.27 17.20
C SER A 49 -13.17 -11.78 16.59
N LEU A 50 -12.73 -10.58 16.99
CA LEU A 50 -11.54 -9.95 16.43
C LEU A 50 -10.56 -9.55 17.52
N TYR A 51 -9.26 -9.61 17.22
CA TYR A 51 -8.24 -8.90 17.97
C TYR A 51 -8.01 -7.53 17.34
N CYS A 52 -8.27 -6.47 18.10
CA CYS A 52 -8.17 -5.09 17.68
C CYS A 52 -6.89 -4.43 18.23
N LEU A 53 -6.15 -3.76 17.35
CA LEU A 53 -5.02 -2.92 17.74
C LEU A 53 -5.53 -1.75 18.59
N GLN A 54 -4.95 -1.59 19.78
CA GLN A 54 -5.33 -0.50 20.69
C GLN A 54 -4.86 0.87 20.19
N PRO A 55 -5.54 1.96 20.61
CA PRO A 55 -5.02 3.32 20.40
C PRO A 55 -3.62 3.47 20.96
N VAL A 56 -2.73 4.18 20.26
CA VAL A 56 -1.35 4.43 20.71
C VAL A 56 -1.30 5.05 22.10
N SER A 57 -2.22 5.97 22.37
CA SER A 57 -2.37 6.66 23.65
C SER A 57 -2.81 5.79 24.83
N SER A 58 -3.22 4.54 24.60
CA SER A 58 -3.52 3.59 25.69
C SER A 58 -2.27 3.14 26.45
N ILE A 59 -1.10 3.19 25.80
CA ILE A 59 0.20 2.80 26.37
C ILE A 59 1.11 4.02 26.42
N PHE A 60 1.24 4.76 25.31
CA PHE A 60 2.07 5.96 25.19
C PHE A 60 1.22 7.21 25.45
N THR A 61 1.02 7.53 26.71
CA THR A 61 0.04 8.54 27.16
C THR A 61 0.38 9.98 26.73
N ASN A 62 1.63 10.27 26.38
CA ASN A 62 2.08 11.57 25.90
C ASN A 62 2.12 11.69 24.37
N PHE A 63 1.72 10.66 23.62
CA PHE A 63 1.81 10.62 22.15
C PHE A 63 1.20 11.84 21.43
N THR A 64 0.16 12.45 22.00
CA THR A 64 -0.48 13.67 21.50
C THR A 64 -0.38 14.87 22.45
N ASN A 65 0.49 14.80 23.47
CA ASN A 65 0.59 15.79 24.54
C ASN A 65 1.38 17.03 24.09
N ARG A 66 0.70 17.95 23.41
CA ARG A 66 1.29 19.21 22.92
C ARG A 66 1.82 20.13 24.03
N ALA A 67 1.34 19.97 25.26
CA ALA A 67 1.82 20.75 26.40
C ALA A 67 3.23 20.33 26.86
N HIS A 68 3.64 19.10 26.55
CA HIS A 68 4.95 18.56 26.87
C HIS A 68 5.65 17.99 25.62
N PRO A 69 6.19 18.86 24.73
CA PRO A 69 6.76 18.43 23.44
C PRO A 69 7.84 17.36 23.55
N ARG A 70 8.69 17.43 24.59
CA ARG A 70 9.77 16.45 24.82
C ARG A 70 9.23 15.05 25.11
N LEU A 71 8.22 14.94 25.98
CA LEU A 71 7.57 13.65 26.29
C LEU A 71 6.79 13.11 25.08
N MET A 72 6.19 14.02 24.30
CA MET A 72 5.49 13.66 23.07
C MET A 72 6.44 13.09 22.02
N GLU A 73 7.61 13.70 21.82
CA GLU A 73 8.64 13.20 20.91
C GLU A 73 9.19 11.84 21.36
N GLU A 74 9.44 11.65 22.65
CA GLU A 74 9.87 10.38 23.23
C GLU A 74 8.86 9.26 22.97
N ASP A 75 7.57 9.51 23.21
CA ASP A 75 6.48 8.55 22.99
C ASP A 75 6.26 8.28 21.50
N GLN A 76 6.36 9.30 20.64
CA GLN A 76 6.25 9.12 19.19
C GLN A 76 7.39 8.27 18.64
N SER A 77 8.61 8.50 19.09
CA SER A 77 9.78 7.69 18.71
C SER A 77 9.61 6.23 19.13
N GLN A 78 9.21 5.99 20.39
CA GLN A 78 8.94 4.64 20.90
C GLN A 78 7.81 3.94 20.14
N TRP A 79 6.76 4.67 19.76
CA TRP A 79 5.69 4.12 18.93
C TRP A 79 6.21 3.68 17.56
N TRP A 80 7.00 4.49 16.86
CA TRP A 80 7.53 4.10 15.55
C TRP A 80 8.42 2.86 15.62
N GLU A 81 9.25 2.74 16.64
CA GLU A 81 10.03 1.52 16.89
C GLU A 81 9.12 0.32 17.17
N THR A 82 8.12 0.49 18.04
CA THR A 82 7.14 -0.54 18.41
C THR A 82 6.32 -1.01 17.21
N MET A 83 5.85 -0.08 16.38
CA MET A 83 5.11 -0.36 15.16
C MET A 83 5.96 -1.14 14.16
N GLY A 84 7.27 -0.84 14.07
CA GLY A 84 8.22 -1.62 13.28
C GLY A 84 8.34 -3.06 13.78
N LYS A 85 8.48 -3.26 15.10
CA LYS A 85 8.52 -4.59 15.73
C LYS A 85 7.23 -5.36 15.52
N LEU A 86 6.06 -4.74 15.72
CA LEU A 86 4.75 -5.35 15.48
C LEU A 86 4.58 -5.80 14.02
N ASN A 87 4.93 -4.94 13.05
CA ASN A 87 4.88 -5.30 11.63
C ASN A 87 5.78 -6.49 11.30
N ARG A 88 7.00 -6.49 11.84
CA ARG A 88 7.93 -7.61 11.67
C ARG A 88 7.34 -8.90 12.26
N ALA A 89 6.84 -8.84 13.49
CA ALA A 89 6.27 -9.98 14.19
C ALA A 89 5.15 -10.65 13.38
N VAL A 90 4.15 -9.88 12.94
CA VAL A 90 3.02 -10.44 12.16
C VAL A 90 3.46 -11.01 10.82
N ARG A 91 4.41 -10.37 10.11
CA ARG A 91 4.88 -10.84 8.80
C ARG A 91 5.72 -12.11 8.90
N VAL A 92 6.62 -12.18 9.88
CA VAL A 92 7.43 -13.38 10.11
C VAL A 92 6.53 -14.55 10.49
N ALA A 93 5.58 -14.33 11.41
CA ALA A 93 4.62 -15.35 11.79
C ALA A 93 3.73 -15.81 10.62
N ALA A 94 3.23 -14.87 9.79
CA ALA A 94 2.44 -15.20 8.61
C ALA A 94 3.22 -16.04 7.58
N ALA A 95 4.50 -15.70 7.36
CA ALA A 95 5.38 -16.44 6.46
C ALA A 95 5.66 -17.87 7.00
N GLU A 96 5.85 -18.01 8.31
CA GLU A 96 6.02 -19.31 8.97
C GLU A 96 4.74 -20.16 8.86
N LEU A 97 3.56 -19.57 9.10
CA LEU A 97 2.28 -20.26 8.94
C LEU A 97 2.03 -20.72 7.51
N LEU A 98 2.49 -19.96 6.51
CA LEU A 98 2.45 -20.37 5.10
C LEU A 98 3.34 -21.59 4.86
N GLN A 99 4.57 -21.60 5.40
CA GLN A 99 5.48 -22.75 5.29
C GLN A 99 4.90 -24.00 5.96
N GLN A 100 4.19 -23.83 7.09
CA GLN A 100 3.49 -24.91 7.79
C GLN A 100 2.17 -25.34 7.12
N GLY A 101 1.75 -24.68 6.01
CA GLY A 101 0.48 -24.96 5.34
C GLY A 101 -0.77 -24.57 6.15
N ARG A 102 -0.59 -23.77 7.21
CA ARG A 102 -1.67 -23.27 8.08
C ARG A 102 -2.28 -21.97 7.56
N PHE A 103 -1.54 -21.25 6.71
CA PHE A 103 -1.99 -20.11 5.90
C PHE A 103 -1.89 -20.46 4.42
N THR A 104 -2.84 -19.96 3.65
CA THR A 104 -2.72 -19.92 2.18
C THR A 104 -1.79 -18.80 1.74
N ALA A 105 -1.38 -18.81 0.47
CA ALA A 105 -0.61 -17.70 -0.10
C ALA A 105 -1.36 -16.36 0.01
N GLN A 106 -2.69 -16.39 -0.10
CA GLN A 106 -3.53 -15.20 0.04
C GLN A 106 -3.57 -14.70 1.49
N ASP A 107 -3.62 -15.61 2.47
CA ASP A 107 -3.59 -15.23 3.89
C ASP A 107 -2.28 -14.55 4.25
N ASN A 108 -1.14 -15.12 3.84
CA ASN A 108 0.17 -14.50 4.02
C ASN A 108 0.29 -13.14 3.29
N HIS A 109 -0.27 -13.03 2.09
CA HIS A 109 -0.24 -11.79 1.30
C HIS A 109 -0.98 -10.63 2.00
N ARG A 110 -2.06 -10.90 2.75
CA ARG A 110 -2.79 -9.86 3.50
C ARG A 110 -1.93 -9.09 4.48
N TYR A 111 -0.91 -9.72 5.08
CA TYR A 111 0.03 -9.08 6.00
C TYR A 111 1.16 -8.30 5.30
N ASN A 112 1.22 -8.40 3.96
CA ASN A 112 2.21 -7.75 3.11
C ASN A 112 1.60 -6.74 2.13
N TRP A 113 0.28 -6.59 2.13
CA TRP A 113 -0.42 -5.70 1.23
C TRP A 113 -0.07 -4.22 1.44
N SER A 114 0.25 -3.50 0.37
CA SER A 114 0.33 -2.03 0.45
C SER A 114 -1.05 -1.38 0.36
N VAL A 115 -1.15 -0.14 0.86
CA VAL A 115 -2.37 0.68 0.70
C VAL A 115 -2.73 0.82 -0.78
N THR A 116 -1.74 1.10 -1.64
CA THR A 116 -1.94 1.18 -3.09
C THR A 116 -2.54 -0.11 -3.64
N GLU A 117 -2.01 -1.27 -3.25
CA GLU A 117 -2.58 -2.54 -3.74
C GLU A 117 -4.01 -2.75 -3.26
N GLN A 118 -4.33 -2.43 -2.01
CA GLN A 118 -5.71 -2.53 -1.50
C GLN A 118 -6.68 -1.66 -2.31
N GLU A 119 -6.27 -0.44 -2.67
CA GLU A 119 -7.05 0.46 -3.52
C GLU A 119 -7.26 -0.13 -4.92
N VAL A 120 -6.21 -0.68 -5.54
CA VAL A 120 -6.29 -1.32 -6.87
C VAL A 120 -7.18 -2.56 -6.84
N VAL A 121 -7.03 -3.40 -5.83
CA VAL A 121 -7.83 -4.63 -5.71
C VAL A 121 -9.32 -4.29 -5.59
N ARG A 122 -9.67 -3.30 -4.75
CA ARG A 122 -11.07 -2.91 -4.56
C ARG A 122 -11.64 -2.14 -5.75
N GLY A 123 -10.87 -1.22 -6.31
CA GLY A 123 -11.34 -0.31 -7.36
C GLY A 123 -11.20 -0.85 -8.79
N ILE A 124 -10.39 -1.88 -9.01
CA ILE A 124 -10.10 -2.41 -10.35
C ILE A 124 -10.29 -3.92 -10.39
N LEU A 125 -9.58 -4.68 -9.57
CA LEU A 125 -9.55 -6.16 -9.74
C LEU A 125 -10.87 -6.82 -9.34
N ASN A 126 -11.54 -6.29 -8.32
CA ASN A 126 -12.80 -6.83 -7.79
C ASN A 126 -14.01 -5.96 -8.13
N ALA A 127 -13.82 -4.83 -8.80
CA ALA A 127 -14.90 -3.96 -9.22
C ALA A 127 -15.57 -4.50 -10.50
N LYS A 128 -16.87 -4.22 -10.65
CA LYS A 128 -17.63 -4.56 -11.86
C LYS A 128 -17.50 -3.44 -12.89
N ASP A 129 -17.66 -3.77 -14.17
CA ASP A 129 -17.76 -2.82 -15.29
C ASP A 129 -16.58 -1.84 -15.41
N VAL A 130 -15.41 -2.22 -14.87
CA VAL A 130 -14.22 -1.36 -14.76
C VAL A 130 -13.71 -0.83 -16.10
N GLN A 131 -14.02 -1.52 -17.19
CA GLN A 131 -13.63 -1.13 -18.54
C GLN A 131 -14.27 0.20 -18.99
N GLU A 132 -15.38 0.60 -18.36
CA GLU A 132 -16.14 1.79 -18.74
C GLU A 132 -15.75 3.05 -17.96
N HIS A 133 -15.06 2.92 -16.82
CA HIS A 133 -14.87 4.05 -15.89
C HIS A 133 -13.50 4.09 -15.21
N THR A 134 -12.58 3.20 -15.58
CA THR A 134 -11.25 3.13 -14.97
C THR A 134 -10.16 3.41 -15.99
N LEU A 135 -9.21 4.28 -15.62
CA LEU A 135 -7.94 4.46 -16.33
C LEU A 135 -6.78 4.03 -15.44
N ALA A 136 -5.74 3.47 -16.05
CA ALA A 136 -4.49 3.16 -15.39
C ALA A 136 -3.34 3.92 -16.04
N PHE A 137 -2.64 4.72 -15.25
CA PHE A 137 -1.48 5.49 -15.69
C PHE A 137 -0.23 4.87 -15.06
N PHE A 138 0.62 4.29 -15.90
CA PHE A 138 1.87 3.66 -15.49
C PHE A 138 3.03 4.58 -15.82
N ARG A 139 3.84 4.88 -14.81
CA ARG A 139 5.11 5.58 -15.02
C ARG A 139 6.25 4.61 -14.79
N HIS A 140 7.11 4.44 -15.78
CA HIS A 140 8.42 3.85 -15.68
C HIS A 140 9.49 4.94 -15.47
N ILE A 141 10.28 4.87 -14.41
CA ILE A 141 11.45 5.75 -14.23
C ILE A 141 12.70 4.91 -14.48
N GLU A 142 13.45 5.25 -15.51
CA GLU A 142 14.70 4.61 -15.85
C GLU A 142 15.86 5.17 -15.03
N ASN A 143 16.87 4.34 -14.78
CA ASN A 143 18.14 4.75 -14.19
C ASN A 143 18.03 5.44 -12.82
N ILE A 144 17.07 5.03 -11.98
CA ILE A 144 16.94 5.57 -10.61
C ILE A 144 18.28 5.43 -9.87
N ASN A 145 18.87 6.58 -9.50
CA ASN A 145 20.09 6.58 -8.72
C ASN A 145 19.80 6.27 -7.24
N VAL A 146 19.86 4.98 -6.90
CA VAL A 146 19.61 4.50 -5.53
C VAL A 146 20.67 4.97 -4.52
N SER A 147 21.84 5.41 -4.97
CA SER A 147 22.85 5.99 -4.06
C SER A 147 22.38 7.31 -3.44
N LEU A 148 21.52 8.07 -4.13
CA LEU A 148 20.87 9.28 -3.64
C LEU A 148 19.63 8.94 -2.81
N LEU A 149 19.82 8.19 -1.71
CA LEU A 149 18.75 7.62 -0.88
C LEU A 149 17.65 8.65 -0.53
N ARG A 150 18.04 9.88 -0.15
CA ARG A 150 17.08 10.95 0.20
C ARG A 150 16.08 11.26 -0.91
N HIS A 151 16.48 11.09 -2.17
CA HIS A 151 15.64 11.32 -3.34
C HIS A 151 14.99 10.02 -3.82
N SER A 152 15.76 8.94 -3.99
CA SER A 152 15.27 7.67 -4.54
C SER A 152 14.18 7.03 -3.68
N MET A 153 14.25 7.11 -2.34
CA MET A 153 13.22 6.57 -1.43
C MET A 153 11.80 7.12 -1.67
N LYS A 154 11.68 8.29 -2.31
CA LYS A 154 10.39 8.89 -2.68
C LYS A 154 9.72 8.17 -3.84
N PHE A 155 10.50 7.46 -4.67
CA PHE A 155 10.04 6.86 -5.92
C PHE A 155 10.14 5.34 -5.94
N ILE A 156 11.04 4.74 -5.16
CA ILE A 156 11.21 3.30 -5.02
C ILE A 156 11.24 2.91 -3.53
N ASP A 157 10.83 1.68 -3.22
CA ASP A 157 10.90 1.17 -1.85
C ASP A 157 12.33 0.73 -1.51
N ILE A 158 12.81 1.20 -0.36
CA ILE A 158 14.15 0.93 0.14
C ILE A 158 14.02 0.36 1.55
N ALA A 159 14.64 -0.79 1.76
CA ALA A 159 14.76 -1.46 3.05
C ALA A 159 16.26 -1.67 3.34
N ALA A 160 16.70 -1.36 4.56
CA ALA A 160 18.12 -1.48 4.96
C ALA A 160 19.11 -0.83 3.95
N LYS A 161 18.76 0.36 3.43
CA LYS A 161 19.54 1.12 2.43
C LYS A 161 19.71 0.42 1.06
N GLN A 162 18.92 -0.61 0.78
CA GLN A 162 18.89 -1.33 -0.49
C GLN A 162 17.48 -1.34 -1.06
N VAL A 163 17.35 -1.58 -2.36
CA VAL A 163 16.02 -1.74 -2.98
C VAL A 163 15.28 -2.91 -2.33
N ASP A 164 14.05 -2.66 -1.90
CA ASP A 164 13.17 -3.69 -1.35
C ASP A 164 12.68 -4.60 -2.48
N THR A 165 13.40 -5.68 -2.72
CA THR A 165 13.12 -6.62 -3.81
C THR A 165 11.76 -7.31 -3.67
N GLU A 166 11.28 -7.51 -2.44
CA GLU A 166 9.96 -8.09 -2.18
C GLU A 166 8.87 -7.13 -2.64
N ALA A 167 8.98 -5.85 -2.24
CA ALA A 167 8.07 -4.81 -2.69
C ALA A 167 8.07 -4.65 -4.22
N GLN A 168 9.25 -4.72 -4.87
CA GLN A 168 9.33 -4.65 -6.33
C GLN A 168 8.66 -5.83 -7.04
N ARG A 169 8.77 -7.05 -6.49
CA ARG A 169 8.07 -8.22 -7.05
C ARG A 169 6.55 -8.06 -6.95
N MET A 170 6.04 -7.66 -5.78
CA MET A 170 4.60 -7.43 -5.58
C MET A 170 4.07 -6.31 -6.48
N LEU A 171 4.83 -5.22 -6.63
CA LEU A 171 4.47 -4.14 -7.54
C LEU A 171 4.45 -4.60 -9.00
N SER A 172 5.43 -5.39 -9.44
CA SER A 172 5.46 -5.88 -10.83
C SER A 172 4.29 -6.81 -11.11
N ASP A 173 3.97 -7.73 -10.20
CA ASP A 173 2.76 -8.55 -10.31
C ASP A 173 1.48 -7.70 -10.39
N LEU A 174 1.34 -6.68 -9.53
CA LEU A 174 0.17 -5.79 -9.54
C LEU A 174 0.08 -4.97 -10.84
N ARG A 175 1.15 -4.25 -11.19
CA ARG A 175 1.21 -3.25 -12.27
C ARG A 175 1.32 -3.89 -13.65
N ASP A 176 2.14 -4.92 -13.79
CA ASP A 176 2.52 -5.47 -15.10
C ASP A 176 1.71 -6.72 -15.46
N VAL A 177 1.06 -7.38 -14.48
CA VAL A 177 0.28 -8.60 -14.70
C VAL A 177 -1.20 -8.39 -14.41
N ARG A 178 -1.58 -8.15 -13.15
CA ARG A 178 -3.00 -8.16 -12.74
C ARG A 178 -3.82 -7.00 -13.31
N VAL A 179 -3.30 -5.78 -13.28
CA VAL A 179 -4.02 -4.63 -13.84
C VAL A 179 -4.17 -4.75 -15.37
N PRO A 180 -3.13 -5.06 -16.15
CA PRO A 180 -3.26 -5.27 -17.59
C PRO A 180 -4.14 -6.46 -17.98
N ALA A 181 -4.22 -7.50 -17.16
CA ALA A 181 -5.15 -8.60 -17.39
C ALA A 181 -6.62 -8.22 -17.17
N THR A 182 -6.89 -7.14 -16.42
CA THR A 182 -8.25 -6.72 -16.04
C THR A 182 -8.78 -5.59 -16.91
N LEU A 183 -7.92 -4.63 -17.27
CA LEU A 183 -8.30 -3.45 -18.05
C LEU A 183 -7.99 -3.64 -19.54
N PRO A 184 -8.79 -3.08 -20.45
CA PRO A 184 -8.44 -3.02 -21.86
C PRO A 184 -7.20 -2.14 -22.06
N GLU A 185 -6.34 -2.47 -23.04
CA GLU A 185 -5.11 -1.69 -23.28
C GLU A 185 -5.41 -0.22 -23.61
N SER A 186 -6.58 0.09 -24.18
CA SER A 186 -7.02 1.47 -24.43
C SER A 186 -7.20 2.30 -23.16
N ALA A 187 -7.41 1.67 -22.01
CA ALA A 187 -7.53 2.31 -20.70
C ALA A 187 -6.19 2.41 -19.95
N ILE A 188 -5.11 1.86 -20.52
CA ILE A 188 -3.79 1.84 -19.91
C ILE A 188 -2.88 2.82 -20.65
N LEU A 189 -2.36 3.79 -19.93
CA LEU A 189 -1.45 4.82 -20.44
C LEU A 189 -0.08 4.62 -19.81
N ARG A 190 0.96 4.58 -20.64
CA ARG A 190 2.32 4.24 -20.21
C ARG A 190 3.25 5.41 -20.52
N TYR A 191 4.06 5.77 -19.55
CA TYR A 191 5.05 6.83 -19.65
C TYR A 191 6.39 6.28 -19.18
N THR A 192 7.44 6.62 -19.90
CA THR A 192 8.82 6.34 -19.49
C THR A 192 9.55 7.66 -19.34
N VAL A 193 10.21 7.85 -18.20
CA VAL A 193 10.98 9.07 -17.90
C VAL A 193 12.36 8.69 -17.37
N GLN A 194 13.37 9.50 -17.68
CA GLN A 194 14.71 9.32 -17.14
C GLN A 194 14.81 9.88 -15.73
N TRP A 195 15.65 9.28 -14.89
CA TRP A 195 16.05 9.90 -13.63
C TRP A 195 16.96 11.10 -13.91
N SER A 196 16.67 12.28 -13.34
CA SER A 196 17.63 13.39 -13.36
C SER A 196 18.60 13.30 -12.19
N ASP A 197 19.86 13.62 -12.45
CA ASP A 197 20.99 13.31 -11.56
C ASP A 197 20.89 13.91 -10.17
N ASP A 198 20.28 15.09 -10.01
CA ASP A 198 20.30 15.83 -8.74
C ASP A 198 19.17 15.40 -7.78
N ASP A 199 17.91 15.43 -8.26
CA ASP A 199 16.71 15.31 -7.42
C ASP A 199 15.72 14.21 -7.89
N GLY A 200 16.08 13.46 -8.94
CA GLY A 200 15.20 12.48 -9.55
C GLY A 200 14.22 13.09 -10.53
N LEU A 201 12.94 13.27 -10.19
CA LEU A 201 11.98 13.92 -11.09
C LEU A 201 11.92 15.43 -10.82
N ASN A 202 12.48 16.20 -11.75
CA ASN A 202 12.50 17.67 -11.70
C ASN A 202 11.48 18.28 -12.68
N LYS A 203 10.74 19.31 -12.26
CA LYS A 203 9.67 19.93 -13.07
C LYS A 203 10.17 20.60 -14.35
N ASN A 204 11.37 21.17 -14.34
CA ASN A 204 11.94 21.86 -15.50
C ASN A 204 12.50 20.84 -16.49
N VAL A 205 13.23 19.84 -15.99
CA VAL A 205 13.80 18.77 -16.83
C VAL A 205 12.70 17.92 -17.48
N HIS A 206 11.61 17.67 -16.75
CA HIS A 206 10.50 16.83 -17.22
C HIS A 206 9.27 17.65 -17.64
N ALA A 207 9.45 18.91 -18.02
CA ALA A 207 8.34 19.82 -18.34
C ALA A 207 7.46 19.27 -19.47
N GLU A 208 8.08 18.77 -20.54
CA GLU A 208 7.37 18.18 -21.69
C GLU A 208 6.56 16.94 -21.29
N TYR A 209 7.17 16.00 -20.56
CA TYR A 209 6.47 14.83 -20.01
C TYR A 209 5.29 15.25 -19.13
N LEU A 210 5.48 16.22 -18.22
CA LEU A 210 4.44 16.67 -17.31
C LEU A 210 3.30 17.32 -18.08
N GLN A 211 3.60 18.10 -19.11
CA GLN A 211 2.60 18.74 -19.97
C GLN A 211 1.77 17.68 -20.70
N ASP A 212 2.40 16.75 -21.41
CA ASP A 212 1.71 15.68 -22.14
C ASP A 212 0.86 14.82 -21.20
N PHE A 213 1.41 14.45 -20.04
CA PHE A 213 0.68 13.70 -19.02
C PHE A 213 -0.57 14.45 -18.55
N ILE A 214 -0.46 15.76 -18.26
CA ILE A 214 -1.59 16.57 -17.76
C ILE A 214 -2.66 16.71 -18.85
N GLU A 215 -2.27 17.04 -20.09
CA GLU A 215 -3.19 17.19 -21.21
C GLU A 215 -3.92 15.88 -21.52
N THR A 216 -3.18 14.78 -21.53
CA THR A 216 -3.75 13.45 -21.74
C THR A 216 -4.64 13.02 -20.58
N PHE A 217 -4.23 13.23 -19.33
CA PHE A 217 -5.06 12.93 -18.16
C PHE A 217 -6.38 13.70 -18.23
N TYR A 218 -6.33 15.01 -18.47
CA TYR A 218 -7.50 15.85 -18.59
C TYR A 218 -8.45 15.34 -19.68
N ARG A 219 -7.93 15.15 -20.90
CA ARG A 219 -8.72 14.67 -22.04
C ARG A 219 -9.42 13.34 -21.73
N ARG A 220 -8.68 12.35 -21.21
CA ARG A 220 -9.23 11.00 -20.96
C ARG A 220 -10.26 10.99 -19.84
N ILE A 221 -10.11 11.83 -18.81
CA ILE A 221 -11.11 11.95 -17.74
C ILE A 221 -12.40 12.59 -18.27
N VAL A 222 -12.30 13.65 -19.08
CA VAL A 222 -13.47 14.27 -19.73
C VAL A 222 -14.21 13.26 -20.60
N GLU A 223 -13.49 12.49 -21.43
CA GLU A 223 -14.08 11.44 -22.26
C GLU A 223 -14.87 10.41 -21.44
N LEU A 224 -14.34 9.97 -20.29
CA LEU A 224 -15.05 9.05 -19.39
C LEU A 224 -16.32 9.66 -18.80
N ILE A 225 -16.26 10.92 -18.38
CA ILE A 225 -17.43 11.63 -17.84
C ILE A 225 -18.51 11.74 -18.93
N ASP A 226 -18.14 12.16 -20.14
CA ASP A 226 -19.08 12.29 -21.26
C ASP A 226 -19.70 10.94 -21.68
N GLN A 227 -18.94 9.84 -21.58
CA GLN A 227 -19.46 8.49 -21.79
C GLN A 227 -20.46 8.11 -20.69
N GLY A 228 -20.13 8.34 -19.42
CA GLY A 228 -21.03 8.08 -18.30
C GLY A 228 -22.34 8.85 -18.37
N VAL A 229 -22.28 10.15 -18.70
CA VAL A 229 -23.47 11.00 -18.89
C VAL A 229 -24.35 10.47 -20.02
N ARG A 230 -23.76 10.10 -21.17
CA ARG A 230 -24.51 9.54 -22.30
C ARG A 230 -25.19 8.20 -21.95
N ALA A 231 -24.49 7.31 -21.25
CA ALA A 231 -25.05 6.03 -20.81
C ALA A 231 -26.26 6.23 -19.87
N GLN A 232 -26.16 7.18 -18.93
CA GLN A 232 -27.26 7.51 -18.02
C GLN A 232 -28.49 8.07 -18.77
N HIS A 233 -28.28 8.96 -19.74
CA HIS A 233 -29.39 9.50 -20.55
C HIS A 233 -30.06 8.41 -21.40
N ALA A 234 -29.30 7.46 -21.95
CA ALA A 234 -29.84 6.34 -22.71
C ALA A 234 -30.68 5.40 -21.83
N LEU A 235 -30.27 5.17 -20.58
CA LEU A 235 -31.03 4.39 -19.60
C LEU A 235 -32.34 5.08 -19.18
N ALA A 236 -32.35 6.41 -19.11
CA ALA A 236 -33.55 7.19 -18.72
C ALA A 236 -34.57 7.35 -19.86
N ALA A 237 -34.19 7.06 -21.11
CA ALA A 237 -35.05 7.15 -22.29
C ALA A 237 -35.76 5.84 -22.65
N ASN A 238 -35.41 4.73 -21.98
CA ASN A 238 -36.04 3.41 -22.10
C ASN A 238 -36.93 3.11 -20.88
#